data_AF-A0A7S0EEA6-F1
#
_entry.id   AF-A0A7S0EEA6-F1
#
_cell.length_a   1.000
_cell.length_b   1.000
_cell.length_c   1.000
_cell.angle_alpha   90.00
_cell.angle_beta   90.00
_cell.angle_gamma   90.00
#
_symmetry.space_group_name_H-M   'P 1'
#
loop_
_entity.id
_entity.type
_entity.pdbx_description
1 polymer ?
#
loop_
_entity_poly.entity_id
_entity_poly.type
_entity_poly.pdbx_seq_one_letter_code
_entity_poly.pdbx_strand_id
1 'polypeptide(L)'
;SPREGFDGAKAYKDAKAMNMMTVLEMHKRFHVETGITFNSMYPGCIADTNLFREKRSWFRFFFFPNLMKAIGSYVTEKEAGERLAQVIYDPQCTKSGVYWSWNGNAQQIAINSKKAGAGGAGGEIFENQFSGMIVDEARGKLMYEYSMEAVKDYL
;
A
#
# COMPACT_ATOMS: atom_id res chain seq x y z
N SER A 1 4.28 21.49 5.97
CA SER A 1 5.36 22.50 5.97
C SER A 1 6.06 22.46 7.33
N PRO A 2 7.37 22.75 7.48
CA PRO A 2 8.04 22.78 8.79
C PRO A 2 7.46 23.80 9.79
N ARG A 3 6.42 24.55 9.40
CA ARG A 3 5.65 25.48 10.23
C ARG A 3 4.30 24.93 10.72
N GLU A 4 3.91 23.72 10.31
CA GLU A 4 2.66 23.09 10.76
C GLU A 4 2.95 22.20 11.99
N GLY A 5 2.05 22.25 12.97
CA GLY A 5 2.09 21.33 14.10
C GLY A 5 1.99 19.88 13.65
N PHE A 6 2.41 18.96 14.52
CA PHE A 6 2.35 17.54 14.25
C PHE A 6 0.91 17.07 13.96
N ASP A 7 0.73 16.38 12.84
CA ASP A 7 -0.51 15.69 12.47
C ASP A 7 -0.23 14.19 12.30
N GLY A 8 -0.75 13.37 13.22
CA GLY A 8 -0.53 11.93 13.20
C GLY A 8 -1.13 11.22 11.98
N ALA A 9 -2.25 11.71 11.42
CA ALA A 9 -2.84 11.13 10.22
C ALA A 9 -1.98 11.44 8.98
N LYS A 10 -1.40 12.64 8.92
CA LYS A 10 -0.44 13.01 7.89
C LYS A 10 0.86 12.19 8.05
N ALA A 11 1.42 12.13 9.25
CA ALA A 11 2.64 11.37 9.53
C ALA A 11 2.50 9.88 9.15
N TYR A 12 1.34 9.26 9.44
CA TYR A 12 1.05 7.90 9.01
C TYR A 12 1.04 7.76 7.48
N LYS A 13 0.39 8.66 6.75
CA LYS A 13 0.36 8.64 5.28
C LYS A 13 1.74 8.85 4.69
N ASP A 14 2.51 9.79 5.24
CA ASP A 14 3.90 10.06 4.82
C ASP A 14 4.77 8.81 5.03
N ALA A 15 4.68 8.15 6.19
CA ALA A 15 5.41 6.91 6.47
C ALA A 15 5.05 5.78 5.49
N LYS A 16 3.75 5.60 5.19
CA LYS A 16 3.32 4.60 4.19
C LYS A 16 3.81 4.93 2.78
N ALA A 17 3.87 6.21 2.40
CA ALA A 17 4.44 6.62 1.13
C ALA A 17 5.96 6.34 1.07
N MET A 18 6.69 6.58 2.16
CA MET A 18 8.12 6.28 2.27
C MET A 18 8.43 4.78 2.16
N ASN A 19 7.56 3.89 2.66
CA ASN A 19 7.69 2.44 2.43
C ASN A 19 7.66 2.09 0.93
N MET A 20 6.76 2.71 0.17
CA MET A 20 6.65 2.47 -1.27
C MET A 20 7.88 2.99 -2.03
N MET A 21 8.37 4.18 -1.65
CA MET A 21 9.61 4.74 -2.19
C MET A 21 10.81 3.85 -1.87
N THR A 22 10.87 3.27 -0.67
CA THR A 22 11.95 2.36 -0.25
C THR A 22 12.00 1.14 -1.14
N VAL A 23 10.86 0.51 -1.43
CA VAL A 23 10.77 -0.64 -2.35
C VAL A 23 11.29 -0.27 -3.74
N LEU A 24 10.92 0.90 -4.26
CA LEU A 24 11.37 1.36 -5.58
C LEU A 24 12.89 1.65 -5.60
N GLU A 25 13.44 2.24 -4.55
CA GLU A 25 14.88 2.47 -4.43
C GLU A 25 15.66 1.16 -4.30
N MET A 26 15.15 0.20 -3.53
CA MET A 26 15.76 -1.13 -3.44
C MET A 26 15.72 -1.86 -4.78
N HIS A 27 14.59 -1.79 -5.49
CA HIS A 27 14.48 -2.32 -6.86
C HIS A 27 15.54 -1.69 -7.77
N LYS A 28 15.62 -0.37 -7.84
CA LYS A 28 16.57 0.35 -8.70
C LYS A 28 18.03 0.02 -8.38
N ARG A 29 18.37 -0.10 -7.09
CA ARG A 29 19.75 -0.26 -6.62
C ARG A 29 20.23 -1.70 -6.65
N PHE A 30 19.37 -2.66 -6.35
CA PHE A 30 19.80 -4.02 -6.03
C PHE A 30 19.18 -5.11 -6.90
N HIS A 31 18.06 -4.87 -7.60
CA HIS A 31 17.37 -5.93 -8.34
C HIS A 31 18.25 -6.56 -9.43
N VAL A 32 18.90 -5.72 -10.25
CA VAL A 32 19.73 -6.18 -11.38
C VAL A 32 20.93 -7.01 -10.91
N GLU A 33 21.56 -6.60 -9.82
CA GLU A 33 22.76 -7.27 -9.29
C GLU A 33 22.43 -8.55 -8.52
N THR A 34 21.37 -8.53 -7.71
CA THR A 34 21.05 -9.63 -6.78
C THR A 34 20.03 -10.63 -7.32
N GLY A 35 19.24 -10.23 -8.33
CA GLY A 35 18.07 -10.99 -8.78
C GLY A 35 16.90 -11.01 -7.79
N ILE A 36 17.01 -10.33 -6.63
CA ILE A 36 15.95 -10.27 -5.63
C ILE A 36 14.81 -9.39 -6.14
N THR A 37 13.58 -9.87 -6.02
CA THR A 37 12.36 -9.13 -6.38
C THR A 37 11.92 -8.23 -5.21
N PHE A 38 11.88 -6.92 -5.46
CA PHE A 38 11.41 -5.92 -4.50
C PHE A 38 10.05 -5.38 -4.95
N ASN A 39 8.99 -5.74 -4.21
CA ASN A 39 7.61 -5.38 -4.52
C ASN A 39 6.88 -4.79 -3.31
N SER A 40 5.80 -4.09 -3.59
CA SER A 40 4.85 -3.58 -2.60
C SER A 40 3.46 -4.12 -2.91
N MET A 41 2.56 -4.14 -1.92
CA MET A 41 1.20 -4.61 -2.13
C MET A 41 0.17 -3.88 -1.26
N TYR A 42 -1.06 -3.82 -1.77
CA TYR A 42 -2.24 -3.41 -1.03
C TYR A 42 -3.26 -4.55 -1.03
N PRO A 43 -3.39 -5.31 0.07
CA PRO A 43 -4.27 -6.46 0.15
C PRO A 43 -5.75 -6.12 0.23
N GLY A 44 -6.15 -4.84 0.22
CA GLY A 44 -7.51 -4.40 0.53
C GLY A 44 -7.66 -3.84 1.95
N CYS A 45 -8.86 -3.38 2.29
CA CYS A 45 -9.15 -2.79 3.59
C CYS A 45 -9.48 -3.87 4.64
N ILE A 46 -8.57 -4.11 5.57
CA ILE A 46 -8.74 -5.09 6.65
C ILE A 46 -9.34 -4.38 7.88
N ALA A 47 -10.68 -4.44 8.03
CA ALA A 47 -11.36 -3.67 9.08
C ALA A 47 -11.30 -4.31 10.50
N ASP A 48 -10.92 -5.59 10.61
CA ASP A 48 -10.84 -6.29 11.90
C ASP A 48 -9.50 -6.09 12.62
N THR A 49 -8.53 -5.44 11.98
CA THR A 49 -7.23 -5.19 12.60
C THR A 49 -7.30 -4.08 13.65
N ASN A 50 -6.41 -4.15 14.63
CA ASN A 50 -6.23 -3.09 15.64
C ASN A 50 -5.65 -1.78 15.08
N LEU A 51 -5.52 -1.63 13.76
CA LEU A 51 -4.92 -0.46 13.11
C LEU A 51 -5.71 0.85 13.36
N PHE A 52 -7.02 0.76 13.61
CA PHE A 52 -7.88 1.90 13.96
C PHE A 52 -8.36 1.85 15.42
N ARG A 53 -7.61 1.20 16.32
CA ARG A 53 -8.02 0.94 17.72
C ARG A 53 -8.40 2.20 18.51
N GLU A 54 -7.84 3.36 18.18
CA GLU A 54 -8.14 4.63 18.86
C GLU A 54 -9.33 5.40 18.26
N LYS A 55 -9.90 4.97 17.14
CA LYS A 55 -11.13 5.56 16.60
C LYS A 55 -12.33 5.09 17.43
N ARG A 56 -13.32 5.99 17.60
CA ARG A 56 -14.54 5.72 18.39
C ARG A 56 -15.12 4.35 18.06
N SER A 57 -15.45 3.54 19.08
CA SER A 57 -15.84 2.13 18.91
C SER A 57 -16.99 1.91 17.91
N TRP A 58 -17.98 2.80 17.86
CA TRP A 58 -19.08 2.71 16.89
C TRP A 58 -18.63 2.92 15.43
N PHE A 59 -17.59 3.75 15.22
CA PHE A 59 -16.99 3.94 13.91
C PHE A 59 -16.26 2.68 13.45
N ARG A 60 -15.48 2.06 14.35
CA ARG A 60 -14.71 0.84 14.08
C ARG A 60 -15.60 -0.38 13.81
N PHE A 61 -16.68 -0.56 14.58
CA PHE A 61 -17.47 -1.79 14.54
C PHE A 61 -18.74 -1.70 13.68
N PHE A 62 -19.29 -0.50 13.46
CA PHE A 62 -20.54 -0.33 12.73
C PHE A 62 -20.40 0.51 11.46
N PHE A 63 -19.86 1.73 11.53
CA PHE A 63 -19.86 2.61 10.35
C PHE A 63 -18.82 2.22 9.30
N PHE A 64 -17.55 2.07 9.71
CA PHE A 64 -16.43 1.80 8.82
C PHE A 64 -16.53 0.44 8.12
N PRO A 65 -16.87 -0.67 8.80
CA PRO A 65 -17.02 -1.97 8.14
C PRO A 65 -18.20 -1.99 7.18
N ASN A 66 -19.34 -1.39 7.54
CA ASN A 66 -20.52 -1.38 6.65
C ASN A 66 -20.29 -0.50 5.40
N LEU A 67 -19.61 0.63 5.53
CA LEU A 67 -19.23 1.46 4.39
C LEU A 67 -18.19 0.76 3.50
N MET A 68 -17.15 0.16 4.09
CA MET A 68 -16.09 -0.55 3.35
C MET A 68 -16.61 -1.81 2.65
N LYS A 69 -17.57 -2.52 3.27
CA LYS A 69 -18.31 -3.63 2.65
C LYS A 69 -19.18 -3.12 1.50
N ALA A 70 -19.89 -2.01 1.67
CA ALA A 70 -20.75 -1.43 0.63
C ALA A 70 -19.97 -0.94 -0.59
N ILE A 71 -18.73 -0.47 -0.43
CA ILE A 71 -17.84 -0.05 -1.54
C ILE A 71 -16.93 -1.17 -2.06
N GLY A 72 -17.11 -2.43 -1.60
CA GLY A 72 -16.37 -3.59 -2.11
C GLY A 72 -14.85 -3.52 -1.87
N SER A 73 -14.41 -2.88 -0.77
CA SER A 73 -12.98 -2.76 -0.43
C SER A 73 -12.59 -3.57 0.81
N TYR A 74 -13.56 -4.12 1.53
CA TYR A 74 -13.33 -4.90 2.74
C TYR A 74 -12.84 -6.33 2.47
N VAL A 75 -11.75 -6.72 3.13
CA VAL A 75 -11.20 -8.08 3.10
C VAL A 75 -11.01 -8.61 4.52
N THR A 76 -11.10 -9.93 4.66
CA THR A 76 -10.77 -10.60 5.93
C THR A 76 -9.25 -10.69 6.13
N GLU A 77 -8.80 -10.89 7.37
CA GLU A 77 -7.38 -11.14 7.66
C GLU A 77 -6.87 -12.39 6.92
N LYS A 78 -7.69 -13.43 6.82
CA LYS A 78 -7.38 -14.66 6.08
C LYS A 78 -7.17 -14.37 4.59
N GLU A 79 -8.09 -13.66 3.96
CA GLU A 79 -7.99 -13.29 2.54
C GLU A 79 -6.77 -12.40 2.28
N ALA A 80 -6.49 -11.44 3.17
CA ALA A 80 -5.28 -10.62 3.08
C ALA A 80 -3.99 -11.46 3.18
N GLY A 81 -3.98 -12.50 4.02
CA GLY A 81 -2.89 -13.46 4.13
C GLY A 81 -2.72 -14.31 2.88
N GLU A 82 -3.81 -14.80 2.28
CA GLU A 82 -3.80 -15.55 1.01
C GLU A 82 -3.24 -14.69 -0.13
N ARG A 83 -3.60 -13.41 -0.17
CA ARG A 83 -3.08 -12.43 -1.13
C ARG A 83 -1.58 -12.15 -0.97
N LEU A 84 -1.11 -12.08 0.27
CA LEU A 84 0.32 -11.99 0.54
C LEU A 84 1.05 -13.24 0.06
N ALA A 85 0.51 -14.43 0.33
CA ALA A 85 1.07 -15.68 -0.16
C ALA A 85 1.11 -15.73 -1.70
N GLN A 86 0.07 -15.20 -2.37
CA GLN A 86 0.05 -15.08 -3.82
C GLN A 86 1.20 -14.20 -4.34
N VAL A 87 1.43 -13.03 -3.76
CA VAL A 87 2.53 -12.13 -4.17
C VAL A 87 3.90 -12.80 -4.00
N ILE A 88 4.05 -13.69 -3.00
CA ILE A 88 5.31 -14.39 -2.72
C ILE A 88 5.55 -15.56 -3.68
N TYR A 89 4.52 -16.33 -4.02
CA TYR A 89 4.69 -17.64 -4.67
C TYR A 89 4.16 -17.74 -6.10
N ASP A 90 3.25 -16.86 -6.52
CA ASP A 90 2.62 -16.94 -7.83
C ASP A 90 3.62 -16.52 -8.94
N PRO A 91 3.83 -17.33 -9.99
CA PRO A 91 4.72 -16.99 -11.10
C PRO A 91 4.41 -15.65 -11.79
N GLN A 92 3.15 -15.18 -11.76
CA GLN A 92 2.79 -13.88 -12.32
C GLN A 92 3.34 -12.70 -11.52
N CYS A 93 3.74 -12.92 -10.26
CA CYS A 93 4.25 -11.89 -9.34
C CYS A 93 5.77 -11.74 -9.34
N THR A 94 6.46 -12.39 -10.28
CA THR A 94 7.93 -12.44 -10.35
C THR A 94 8.57 -11.11 -10.74
N LYS A 95 7.83 -10.23 -11.41
CA LYS A 95 8.29 -8.90 -11.82
C LYS A 95 8.59 -8.02 -10.59
N SER A 96 9.78 -7.42 -10.56
CA SER A 96 10.21 -6.50 -9.50
C SER A 96 9.79 -5.05 -9.78
N GLY A 97 9.72 -4.24 -8.72
CA GLY A 97 9.38 -2.82 -8.80
C GLY A 97 7.88 -2.60 -8.94
N VAL A 98 7.07 -3.61 -8.61
CA VAL A 98 5.62 -3.60 -8.82
C VAL A 98 4.88 -3.25 -7.53
N TYR A 99 3.75 -2.58 -7.70
CA TYR A 99 2.74 -2.40 -6.67
C TYR A 99 1.54 -3.30 -6.97
N TRP A 100 1.40 -4.39 -6.23
CA TRP A 100 0.30 -5.35 -6.42
C TRP A 100 -0.97 -4.91 -5.70
N SER A 101 -2.10 -5.02 -6.38
CA SER A 101 -3.43 -4.80 -5.83
C SER A 101 -4.40 -5.81 -6.42
N TRP A 102 -5.57 -5.97 -5.81
CA TRP A 102 -6.62 -6.89 -6.28
C TRP A 102 -7.84 -6.09 -6.69
N ASN A 103 -8.41 -6.42 -7.86
CA ASN A 103 -9.59 -5.75 -8.36
C ASN A 103 -10.85 -6.28 -7.66
N GLY A 104 -11.23 -5.65 -6.55
CA GLY A 104 -12.53 -5.94 -5.96
C GLY A 104 -13.72 -5.61 -6.87
N ASN A 105 -14.92 -6.05 -6.47
CA ASN A 105 -16.22 -5.70 -7.10
C ASN A 105 -16.50 -4.18 -7.26
N ALA A 106 -15.56 -3.29 -6.89
CA ALA A 106 -15.70 -1.84 -7.01
C ALA A 106 -15.66 -1.30 -8.45
N GLN A 107 -15.15 -2.07 -9.44
CA GLN A 107 -15.35 -1.69 -10.86
C GLN A 107 -16.83 -1.71 -11.26
N GLN A 108 -17.67 -2.52 -10.62
CA GLN A 108 -19.11 -2.62 -10.95
C GLN A 108 -19.98 -1.51 -10.32
N ILE A 109 -19.52 -0.82 -9.27
CA ILE A 109 -20.23 0.32 -8.67
C ILE A 109 -19.67 1.67 -9.18
N ALA A 110 -18.94 1.66 -10.29
CA ALA A 110 -18.59 2.87 -11.04
C ALA A 110 -19.48 2.97 -12.29
N ILE A 111 -20.78 3.15 -12.08
CA ILE A 111 -21.66 3.65 -13.15
C ILE A 111 -21.13 5.05 -13.51
N ASN A 112 -20.43 5.15 -14.64
CA ASN A 112 -20.04 6.39 -15.33
C ASN A 112 -18.98 7.29 -14.69
N SER A 113 -17.83 6.78 -14.25
CA SER A 113 -16.67 7.65 -13.98
C SER A 113 -15.34 7.02 -14.38
N LYS A 114 -14.58 7.68 -15.25
CA LYS A 114 -13.20 7.36 -15.66
C LYS A 114 -12.16 7.55 -14.53
N LYS A 115 -12.45 7.06 -13.32
CA LYS A 115 -11.49 6.97 -12.22
C LYS A 115 -11.74 5.67 -11.48
N ALA A 116 -10.91 4.68 -11.75
CA ALA A 116 -10.91 3.41 -11.05
C ALA A 116 -10.73 3.67 -9.55
N GLY A 117 -11.75 3.36 -8.76
CA GLY A 117 -11.62 3.30 -7.31
C GLY A 117 -10.73 2.14 -6.91
N ALA A 118 -9.99 2.29 -5.82
CA ALA A 118 -9.21 1.22 -5.20
C ALA A 118 -10.17 0.17 -4.57
N GLY A 119 -10.81 -0.62 -5.42
CA GLY A 119 -11.54 -1.83 -5.05
C GLY A 119 -10.59 -2.81 -4.41
N GLY A 120 -11.04 -3.51 -3.38
CA GLY A 120 -10.18 -4.35 -2.56
C GLY A 120 -10.77 -5.72 -2.23
N ALA A 121 -12.07 -5.98 -2.41
CA ALA A 121 -12.70 -7.24 -2.01
C ALA A 121 -12.99 -8.17 -3.20
N GLY A 122 -12.40 -9.36 -3.23
CA GLY A 122 -12.44 -10.27 -4.39
C GLY A 122 -11.61 -9.82 -5.60
N GLY A 123 -11.46 -10.71 -6.59
CA GLY A 123 -10.94 -10.42 -7.94
C GLY A 123 -9.45 -10.69 -8.20
N GLU A 124 -9.05 -10.51 -9.46
CA GLU A 124 -7.71 -10.85 -9.95
C GLU A 124 -6.68 -9.83 -9.48
N ILE A 125 -5.47 -10.34 -9.20
CA ILE A 125 -4.30 -9.52 -8.93
C ILE A 125 -3.90 -8.73 -10.18
N PHE A 126 -3.48 -7.48 -10.01
CA PHE A 126 -3.03 -6.63 -11.09
C PHE A 126 -1.91 -5.68 -10.64
N GLU A 127 -1.14 -5.18 -11.62
CA GLU A 127 -0.14 -4.14 -11.40
C GLU A 127 -0.82 -2.77 -11.23
N ASN A 128 -0.80 -2.24 -10.01
CA ASN A 128 -1.35 -0.95 -9.67
C ASN A 128 -0.36 0.18 -9.95
N GLN A 129 -0.88 1.39 -10.14
CA GLN A 129 -0.09 2.58 -10.42
C GLN A 129 0.34 3.25 -9.12
N PHE A 130 1.62 3.59 -9.04
CA PHE A 130 2.14 4.42 -7.96
C PHE A 130 1.67 5.87 -8.13
N SER A 131 1.51 6.58 -7.01
CA SER A 131 1.23 8.03 -7.08
C SER A 131 2.46 8.80 -7.59
N GLY A 132 2.22 9.96 -8.22
CA GLY A 132 3.29 10.82 -8.76
C GLY A 132 4.37 11.20 -7.71
N MET A 133 3.98 11.34 -6.45
CA MET A 133 4.92 11.61 -5.36
C MET A 133 5.92 10.47 -5.17
N ILE A 134 5.48 9.22 -5.30
CA ILE A 134 6.26 8.00 -5.02
C ILE A 134 7.24 7.70 -6.15
N VAL A 135 6.87 7.97 -7.40
CA VAL A 135 7.72 7.72 -8.58
C VAL A 135 8.71 8.85 -8.87
N ASP A 136 8.65 9.95 -8.11
CA ASP A 136 9.59 11.06 -8.21
C ASP A 136 11.00 10.58 -7.82
N GLU A 137 11.91 10.51 -8.80
CA GLU A 137 13.23 9.92 -8.60
C GLU A 137 14.11 10.73 -7.65
N ALA A 138 14.03 12.06 -7.72
CA ALA A 138 14.81 12.93 -6.86
C ALA A 138 14.37 12.76 -5.39
N ARG A 139 13.05 12.71 -5.16
CA ARG A 139 12.49 12.48 -3.82
C ARG A 139 12.81 11.08 -3.32
N GLY A 140 12.68 10.05 -4.15
CA GLY A 140 13.02 8.67 -3.80
C GLY A 140 14.47 8.53 -3.36
N LYS A 141 15.39 9.09 -4.14
CA LYS A 141 16.82 9.12 -3.83
C LYS A 141 17.10 9.82 -2.50
N LEU A 142 16.58 11.03 -2.30
CA LEU A 142 16.79 11.80 -1.06
C LEU A 142 16.19 11.09 0.16
N MET A 143 14.99 10.50 0.01
CA MET A 143 14.35 9.72 1.07
C MET A 143 15.27 8.57 1.50
N TYR A 144 15.82 7.82 0.55
CA TYR A 144 16.71 6.70 0.85
C TYR A 144 18.01 7.17 1.51
N GLU A 145 18.69 8.17 0.94
CA GLU A 145 19.97 8.69 1.45
C GLU A 145 19.82 9.24 2.88
N TYR A 146 18.78 10.04 3.15
CA TYR A 146 18.52 10.54 4.49
C TYR A 146 18.07 9.46 5.45
N SER A 147 17.35 8.43 5.00
CA SER A 147 16.99 7.29 5.84
C SER A 147 18.21 6.50 6.25
N MET A 148 19.13 6.23 5.32
CA MET A 148 20.40 5.53 5.60
C MET A 148 21.28 6.35 6.55
N GLU A 149 21.38 7.66 6.34
CA GLU A 149 22.11 8.56 7.24
C GLU A 149 21.49 8.58 8.65
N ALA A 150 20.16 8.58 8.75
CA ALA A 150 19.45 8.61 10.03
C ALA A 150 19.64 7.33 10.86
N VAL A 151 19.90 6.19 10.21
CA VAL A 151 20.10 4.90 10.89
C VAL A 151 21.55 4.42 10.88
N LYS A 152 22.48 5.19 10.32
CA LYS A 152 23.87 4.76 10.10
C LYS A 152 24.58 4.28 11.36
N ASP A 153 24.28 4.88 12.51
CA ASP A 153 24.90 4.55 13.79
C ASP A 153 24.35 3.22 14.38
N TYR A 154 23.32 2.64 13.74
CA TYR A 154 22.68 1.37 14.12
C TYR A 154 22.91 0.23 13.11
N LEU A 155 23.63 0.49 12.02
CA LEU A 155 24.00 -0.49 10.99
C LEU A 155 25.42 -1.00 11.21
#